data_AF-U5QMX8-F1
#
_entry.id   AF-U5QMX8-F1
#
_cell.length_a   1.000
_cell.length_b   1.000
_cell.length_c   1.000
_cell.angle_alpha   90.00
_cell.angle_beta   90.00
_cell.angle_gamma   90.00
#
_symmetry.space_group_name_H-M   'P 1'
#
loop_
_entity.id
_entity.type
_entity.pdbx_description
1 polymer ?
#
loop_
_entity_poly.entity_id
_entity_poly.type
_entity_poly.pdbx_seq_one_letter_code
_entity_poly.pdbx_strand_id
1 'polypeptide(L)'
;MTTHAGSVSSEELQLSTHREEVEAVIDSLAVEGSVRFTQLPESDQGLMWIFKYGTVRVFVVMSGETDDDTLTIWAPVLKLPVAPDKSTALFEQLLRSNWLETWEARFCLREDEVALHTMRTLDSIDPAEISRAITIVATLADEYDEVLIEQFGGGAP
;
A
#
# COMPACT_ATOMS: atom_id res chain seq x y z
N MET A 1 11.19 -52.71 -15.92
CA MET A 1 11.12 -51.70 -14.85
C MET A 1 11.36 -50.35 -15.50
N THR A 2 10.28 -49.69 -15.90
CA THR A 2 10.35 -48.43 -16.66
C THR A 2 9.90 -47.34 -15.69
N THR A 3 10.86 -46.58 -15.16
CA THR A 3 10.60 -45.42 -14.31
C THR A 3 10.01 -44.30 -15.16
N HIS A 4 8.73 -44.01 -14.96
CA HIS A 4 8.07 -42.80 -15.46
C HIS A 4 8.69 -41.60 -14.73
N ALA A 5 9.49 -40.80 -15.43
CA ALA A 5 9.77 -39.44 -15.02
C ALA A 5 8.48 -38.65 -15.26
N GLY A 6 7.79 -38.28 -14.19
CA GLY A 6 6.66 -37.35 -14.28
C GLY A 6 7.17 -36.01 -14.78
N SER A 7 6.65 -35.57 -15.93
CA SER A 7 6.81 -34.20 -16.40
C SER A 7 5.99 -33.29 -15.49
N VAL A 8 6.67 -32.52 -14.63
CA VAL A 8 6.05 -31.37 -13.96
C VAL A 8 5.61 -30.40 -15.05
N SER A 9 4.34 -30.03 -15.05
CA SER A 9 3.78 -29.14 -16.07
C SER A 9 4.29 -27.70 -15.84
N SER A 10 4.44 -26.90 -16.90
CA SER A 10 4.78 -25.48 -16.77
C SER A 10 3.70 -24.64 -16.08
N GLU A 11 2.55 -25.20 -15.76
CA GLU A 11 1.49 -24.58 -14.94
C GLU A 11 1.71 -24.80 -13.44
N GLU A 12 2.50 -25.80 -13.03
CA GLU A 12 3.00 -25.96 -11.65
C GLU A 12 4.27 -25.14 -11.39
N LEU A 13 4.83 -24.50 -12.43
CA LEU A 13 5.94 -23.56 -12.33
C LEU A 13 5.42 -22.20 -11.82
N GLN A 14 5.23 -22.16 -10.50
CA GLN A 14 5.08 -20.99 -9.60
C GLN A 14 3.82 -20.13 -9.79
N LEU A 15 2.69 -20.60 -9.24
CA LEU A 15 1.76 -19.68 -8.57
C LEU A 15 2.45 -19.24 -7.27
N SER A 16 3.04 -18.05 -7.28
CA SER A 16 3.46 -17.37 -6.07
C SER A 16 2.24 -17.05 -5.21
N THR A 17 2.41 -17.18 -3.90
CA THR A 17 1.35 -16.73 -2.98
C THR A 17 1.22 -15.21 -3.05
N HIS A 18 0.04 -14.66 -2.73
CA HIS A 18 -0.15 -13.20 -2.62
C HIS A 18 0.89 -12.58 -1.67
N ARG A 19 1.25 -13.32 -0.61
CA ARG A 19 2.30 -12.93 0.34
C ARG A 19 3.67 -12.81 -0.32
N GLU A 20 4.10 -13.83 -1.06
CA GLU A 20 5.39 -13.82 -1.76
C GLU A 20 5.48 -12.66 -2.76
N GLU A 21 4.38 -12.35 -3.42
CA GLU A 21 4.32 -11.20 -4.34
C GLU A 21 4.41 -9.86 -3.59
N VAL A 22 3.72 -9.71 -2.46
CA VAL A 22 3.88 -8.52 -1.60
C VAL A 22 5.33 -8.37 -1.16
N GLU A 23 5.96 -9.44 -0.68
CA GLU A 23 7.36 -9.43 -0.23
C GLU A 23 8.32 -9.07 -1.37
N ALA A 24 8.15 -9.66 -2.56
CA ALA A 24 8.97 -9.38 -3.74
C ALA A 24 8.85 -7.92 -4.21
N VAL A 25 7.62 -7.37 -4.22
CA VAL A 25 7.39 -5.96 -4.58
C VAL A 25 8.04 -5.03 -3.56
N ILE A 26 7.86 -5.29 -2.27
CA ILE A 26 8.47 -4.49 -1.20
C ILE A 26 10.00 -4.52 -1.30
N ASP A 27 10.61 -5.68 -1.52
CA ASP A 27 12.07 -5.81 -1.68
C ASP A 27 12.60 -5.00 -2.88
N SER A 28 11.79 -4.83 -3.93
CA SER A 28 12.15 -4.04 -5.11
C SER A 28 12.01 -2.51 -4.92
N LEU A 29 11.10 -2.08 -4.03
CA LEU A 29 10.76 -0.67 -3.84
C LEU A 29 11.41 -0.06 -2.59
N ALA A 30 11.62 -0.86 -1.54
CA ALA A 30 11.99 -0.34 -0.24
C ALA A 30 13.40 0.24 -0.21
N VAL A 31 13.56 1.35 0.53
CA VAL A 31 14.88 1.81 0.95
C VAL A 31 15.56 0.71 1.77
N GLU A 32 16.83 0.42 1.48
CA GLU A 32 17.58 -0.66 2.12
C GLU A 32 17.51 -0.58 3.66
N GLY A 33 17.17 -1.70 4.30
CA GLY A 33 17.05 -1.81 5.76
C GLY A 33 15.82 -1.13 6.38
N SER A 34 14.91 -0.57 5.58
CA SER A 34 13.70 0.10 6.08
C SER A 34 12.54 -0.84 6.40
N VAL A 35 12.53 -2.04 5.81
CA VAL A 35 11.42 -2.99 5.93
C VAL A 35 11.26 -3.48 7.37
N ARG A 36 10.02 -3.49 7.85
CA ARG A 36 9.58 -4.09 9.11
C ARG A 36 8.39 -4.97 8.82
N PHE A 37 8.31 -6.11 9.50
CA PHE A 37 7.25 -7.10 9.35
C PHE A 37 6.71 -7.46 10.73
N THR A 38 5.39 -7.59 10.83
CA THR A 38 4.71 -8.07 12.04
C THR A 38 3.41 -8.78 11.67
N GLN A 39 3.00 -9.70 12.53
CA GLN A 39 1.63 -10.23 12.52
C GLN A 39 0.69 -9.21 13.18
N LEU A 40 -0.56 -9.13 12.72
CA LEU A 40 -1.58 -8.27 13.31
C LEU A 40 -2.03 -8.83 14.67
N PRO A 41 -2.10 -8.02 15.75
CA PRO A 41 -2.52 -8.50 17.06
C PRO A 41 -3.93 -9.11 17.11
N GLU A 42 -4.82 -8.64 16.24
CA GLU A 42 -6.23 -9.03 16.16
C GLU A 42 -6.51 -10.22 15.22
N SER A 43 -5.49 -10.75 14.53
CA SER A 43 -5.64 -11.85 13.57
C SER A 43 -4.50 -12.86 13.63
N ASP A 44 -4.85 -14.15 13.66
CA ASP A 44 -3.88 -15.24 13.58
C ASP A 44 -3.25 -15.39 12.18
N GLN A 45 -3.85 -14.78 11.15
CA GLN A 45 -3.38 -14.83 9.76
C GLN A 45 -3.05 -13.46 9.16
N GLY A 46 -3.40 -12.38 9.87
CA GLY A 46 -3.18 -11.02 9.40
C GLY A 46 -1.71 -10.64 9.45
N LEU A 47 -1.20 -10.10 8.35
CA LEU A 47 0.19 -9.71 8.18
C LEU A 47 0.29 -8.22 7.89
N MET A 48 1.34 -7.58 8.40
CA MET A 48 1.66 -6.19 8.11
C MET A 48 3.13 -6.02 7.77
N TRP A 49 3.38 -5.35 6.65
CA TRP A 49 4.68 -4.83 6.27
C TRP A 49 4.66 -3.30 6.35
N ILE A 50 5.77 -2.75 6.81
CA ILE A 50 6.02 -1.31 6.82
C ILE A 50 7.37 -1.09 6.16
N PHE A 51 7.45 -0.22 5.17
CA PHE A 51 8.71 0.12 4.52
C PHE A 51 8.77 1.62 4.21
N LYS A 52 9.96 2.10 3.86
CA LYS A 52 10.14 3.47 3.35
C LYS A 52 10.31 3.46 1.85
N TYR A 53 9.64 4.40 1.19
CA TYR A 53 9.82 4.74 -0.22
C TYR A 53 9.99 6.26 -0.28
N GLY A 54 11.12 6.72 -0.81
CA GLY A 54 11.50 8.14 -0.75
C GLY A 54 11.43 8.71 0.69
N THR A 55 10.59 9.70 0.92
CA THR A 55 10.39 10.36 2.23
C THR A 55 9.30 9.70 3.08
N VAL A 56 8.39 8.93 2.47
CA VAL A 56 7.19 8.42 3.13
C VAL A 56 7.37 7.02 3.73
N ARG A 57 6.48 6.69 4.68
CA ARG A 57 6.30 5.34 5.21
C ARG A 57 5.05 4.71 4.59
N VAL A 58 5.21 3.55 4.00
CA VAL A 58 4.14 2.78 3.37
C VAL A 58 3.82 1.58 4.23
N PHE A 59 2.53 1.33 4.43
CA PHE A 59 1.99 0.20 5.16
C PHE A 59 1.24 -0.69 4.19
N VAL A 60 1.53 -1.98 4.23
CA VAL A 60 0.85 -3.01 3.44
C VAL A 60 0.32 -4.03 4.42
N VAL A 61 -0.98 -4.29 4.37
CA VAL A 61 -1.67 -5.22 5.27
C VAL A 61 -2.42 -6.24 4.44
N MET A 62 -2.25 -7.50 4.79
CA MET A 62 -3.11 -8.59 4.35
C MET A 62 -3.89 -9.10 5.56
N SER A 63 -5.22 -9.18 5.48
CA SER A 63 -6.02 -9.71 6.60
C SER A 63 -5.90 -11.24 6.78
N GLY A 64 -5.48 -11.92 5.72
CA GLY A 64 -5.30 -13.37 5.59
C GLY A 64 -4.89 -13.71 4.14
N GLU A 65 -5.16 -14.94 3.69
CA GLU A 65 -4.79 -15.43 2.34
C GLU A 65 -5.97 -15.97 1.52
N THR A 66 -7.21 -15.84 2.00
CA THR A 66 -8.42 -16.31 1.29
C THR A 66 -9.00 -15.25 0.36
N ASP A 67 -9.89 -15.62 -0.56
CA ASP A 67 -10.53 -14.67 -1.49
C ASP A 67 -11.33 -13.56 -0.77
N ASP A 68 -11.90 -13.88 0.40
CA ASP A 68 -12.65 -12.95 1.26
C ASP A 68 -11.73 -12.02 2.06
N ASP A 69 -10.43 -12.33 2.14
CA ASP A 69 -9.44 -11.46 2.79
C ASP A 69 -9.12 -10.24 1.92
N THR A 70 -8.49 -9.26 2.54
CA THR A 70 -8.21 -7.96 1.92
C THR A 70 -6.73 -7.66 1.86
N LEU A 71 -6.32 -7.02 0.76
CA LEU A 71 -5.09 -6.27 0.65
C LEU A 71 -5.40 -4.80 0.90
N THR A 72 -4.80 -4.23 1.95
CA THR A 72 -4.96 -2.84 2.34
C THR A 72 -3.61 -2.15 2.33
N ILE A 73 -3.49 -1.05 1.60
CA ILE A 73 -2.23 -0.31 1.46
C ILE A 73 -2.50 1.15 1.75
N TRP A 74 -1.67 1.77 2.59
CA TRP A 74 -1.74 3.21 2.81
C TRP A 74 -0.38 3.82 3.13
N ALA A 75 -0.30 5.12 2.91
CA ALA A 75 0.85 5.93 3.30
C ALA A 75 0.33 7.28 3.83
N PRO A 76 0.63 7.64 5.09
CA PRO A 76 0.38 8.99 5.59
C PRO A 76 1.18 10.02 4.79
N VAL A 77 0.57 11.16 4.48
CA VAL A 77 1.19 12.24 3.71
C VAL A 77 1.22 13.58 4.45
N LEU A 78 0.35 13.79 5.45
CA LEU A 78 0.26 15.07 6.15
C LEU A 78 -0.34 14.92 7.55
N LYS A 79 0.31 15.48 8.58
CA LYS A 79 -0.29 15.59 9.92
C LYS A 79 -1.31 16.72 10.01
N LEU A 80 -2.38 16.44 10.74
CA LEU A 80 -3.43 17.37 11.14
C LEU A 80 -3.27 17.75 12.63
N PRO A 81 -3.88 18.86 13.07
CA PRO A 81 -4.56 19.86 12.26
C PRO A 81 -3.58 20.76 11.49
N VAL A 82 -3.96 21.14 10.28
CA VAL A 82 -3.37 22.31 9.60
C VAL A 82 -3.97 23.60 10.15
N ALA A 83 -3.44 24.75 9.72
CA ALA A 83 -4.00 26.05 10.11
C ALA A 83 -5.50 26.13 9.75
N PRO A 84 -6.36 26.65 10.65
CA PRO A 84 -7.82 26.63 10.44
C PRO A 84 -8.28 27.27 9.13
N ASP A 85 -7.61 28.34 8.69
CA ASP A 85 -7.88 29.08 7.46
C ASP A 85 -7.51 28.29 6.17
N LYS A 86 -6.70 27.24 6.30
CA LYS A 86 -6.27 26.39 5.18
C LYS A 86 -7.03 25.07 5.07
N SER A 87 -7.70 24.64 6.14
CA SER A 87 -8.38 23.33 6.23
C SER A 87 -9.39 23.07 5.11
N THR A 88 -10.22 24.06 4.77
CA THR A 88 -11.24 23.91 3.70
C THR A 88 -10.59 23.73 2.34
N ALA A 89 -9.57 24.54 2.04
CA ALA A 89 -8.83 24.45 0.78
C ALA A 89 -8.09 23.10 0.64
N LEU A 90 -7.50 22.59 1.74
CA LEU A 90 -6.91 21.26 1.78
C LEU A 90 -7.94 20.21 1.36
N PHE A 91 -9.08 20.15 2.03
CA PHE A 91 -10.08 19.11 1.76
C PHE A 91 -10.68 19.21 0.36
N GLU A 92 -10.90 20.42 -0.15
CA GLU A 92 -11.32 20.61 -1.55
C GLU A 92 -10.28 20.06 -2.54
N GLN A 93 -8.98 20.32 -2.31
CA GLN A 93 -7.92 19.80 -3.17
C GLN A 93 -7.86 18.28 -3.13
N LEU A 94 -7.85 17.67 -1.93
CA LEU A 94 -7.81 16.21 -1.79
C LEU A 94 -9.01 15.54 -2.47
N LEU A 95 -10.22 16.11 -2.32
CA LEU A 95 -11.43 15.58 -2.97
C LEU A 95 -11.41 15.73 -4.49
N ARG A 96 -10.79 16.81 -5.02
CA ARG A 96 -10.62 16.98 -6.47
C ARG A 96 -9.63 15.96 -7.02
N SER A 97 -8.49 15.77 -6.36
CA SER A 97 -7.48 14.78 -6.78
C SER A 97 -8.03 13.35 -6.76
N ASN A 98 -8.91 13.03 -5.81
CA ASN A 98 -9.60 11.73 -5.74
C ASN A 98 -10.46 11.40 -6.98
N TRP A 99 -10.77 12.35 -7.86
CA TRP A 99 -11.60 12.06 -9.02
C TRP A 99 -10.87 11.18 -10.04
N LEU A 100 -9.65 11.54 -10.46
CA LEU A 100 -8.88 10.81 -11.46
C LEU A 100 -7.35 10.92 -11.30
N GLU A 101 -6.85 11.70 -10.33
CA GLU A 101 -5.40 11.91 -10.16
C GLU A 101 -4.76 10.82 -9.27
N THR A 102 -5.57 10.16 -8.43
CA THR A 102 -5.09 9.14 -7.49
C THR A 102 -5.26 7.70 -7.97
N TRP A 103 -5.76 7.50 -9.19
CA TRP A 103 -6.04 6.17 -9.77
C TRP A 103 -6.89 5.28 -8.84
N GLU A 104 -6.42 4.08 -8.50
CA GLU A 104 -7.08 3.14 -7.58
C GLU A 104 -6.94 3.54 -6.09
N ALA A 105 -6.09 4.51 -5.78
CA ALA A 105 -5.92 5.06 -4.45
C ALA A 105 -6.84 6.27 -4.22
N ARG A 106 -6.97 6.69 -2.96
CA ARG A 106 -7.73 7.87 -2.57
C ARG A 106 -7.19 8.48 -1.29
N PHE A 107 -7.25 9.81 -1.17
CA PHE A 107 -7.00 10.51 0.08
C PHE A 107 -8.11 10.22 1.08
N CYS A 108 -7.71 9.89 2.30
CA CYS A 108 -8.56 9.59 3.45
C CYS A 108 -8.06 10.35 4.67
N LEU A 109 -8.96 10.56 5.64
CA LEU A 109 -8.61 10.97 6.99
C LEU A 109 -8.45 9.73 7.86
N ARG A 110 -7.32 9.62 8.56
CA ARG A 110 -7.06 8.56 9.52
C ARG A 110 -6.46 9.16 10.77
N GLU A 111 -7.20 9.09 11.87
CA GLU A 111 -6.81 9.72 13.15
C GLU A 111 -6.49 11.21 12.92
N ASP A 112 -5.27 11.63 13.26
CA ASP A 112 -4.78 13.00 13.10
C ASP A 112 -3.91 13.16 11.83
N GLU A 113 -4.16 12.38 10.79
CA GLU A 113 -3.37 12.39 9.55
C GLU A 113 -4.25 12.28 8.29
N VAL A 114 -3.79 12.91 7.21
CA VAL A 114 -4.21 12.59 5.85
C VAL A 114 -3.33 11.46 5.34
N ALA A 115 -3.95 10.43 4.76
CA ALA A 115 -3.25 9.32 4.14
C ALA A 115 -3.79 9.04 2.76
N LEU A 116 -2.91 8.59 1.86
CA LEU A 116 -3.32 7.98 0.60
C LEU A 116 -3.55 6.48 0.85
N HIS A 117 -4.67 5.94 0.37
CA HIS A 117 -5.13 4.61 0.73
C HIS A 117 -5.77 3.87 -0.46
N THR A 118 -5.53 2.57 -0.56
CA THR A 118 -6.31 1.65 -1.37
C THR A 118 -6.59 0.34 -0.62
N MET A 119 -7.70 -0.31 -0.96
CA MET A 119 -8.14 -1.57 -0.36
C MET A 119 -8.99 -2.33 -1.37
N ARG A 120 -8.77 -3.64 -1.47
CA ARG A 120 -9.63 -4.57 -2.19
C ARG A 120 -9.51 -5.98 -1.61
N THR A 121 -10.43 -6.85 -2.02
CA THR A 121 -10.36 -8.29 -1.74
C THR A 121 -9.21 -8.95 -2.50
N LEU A 122 -8.74 -10.09 -1.98
CA LEU A 122 -7.78 -10.97 -2.65
C LEU A 122 -8.43 -11.83 -3.73
N ASP A 123 -9.77 -11.87 -3.78
CA ASP A 123 -10.50 -12.53 -4.86
C ASP A 123 -9.97 -12.12 -6.24
N SER A 124 -9.47 -13.11 -6.97
CA SER A 124 -9.01 -13.01 -8.35
C SER A 124 -7.96 -11.90 -8.58
N ILE A 125 -7.22 -11.51 -7.55
CA ILE A 125 -6.14 -10.52 -7.67
C ILE A 125 -4.93 -11.17 -8.31
N ASP A 126 -4.36 -10.54 -9.33
CA ASP A 126 -3.13 -11.03 -9.96
C ASP A 126 -1.86 -10.36 -9.37
N PRO A 127 -0.66 -10.94 -9.56
CA PRO A 127 0.60 -10.36 -9.09
C PRO A 127 0.85 -8.92 -9.58
N ALA A 128 0.43 -8.59 -10.80
CA ALA A 128 0.63 -7.26 -11.37
C ALA A 128 -0.30 -6.23 -10.69
N GLU A 129 -1.50 -6.63 -10.30
CA GLU A 129 -2.43 -5.80 -9.53
C GLU A 129 -1.90 -5.53 -8.11
N ILE A 130 -1.30 -6.53 -7.44
CA ILE A 130 -0.63 -6.33 -6.14
C ILE A 130 0.52 -5.32 -6.29
N SER A 131 1.40 -5.56 -7.27
CA SER A 131 2.54 -4.69 -7.56
C SER A 131 2.11 -3.26 -7.86
N ARG A 132 1.08 -3.09 -8.71
CA ARG A 132 0.51 -1.80 -9.08
C ARG A 132 -0.09 -1.09 -7.87
N ALA A 133 -0.87 -1.77 -7.04
CA ALA A 133 -1.51 -1.16 -5.88
C ALA A 133 -0.48 -0.61 -4.87
N ILE A 134 0.59 -1.37 -4.59
CA ILE A 134 1.67 -0.94 -3.69
C ILE A 134 2.44 0.23 -4.31
N THR A 135 2.80 0.11 -5.59
CA THR A 135 3.56 1.14 -6.30
C THR A 135 2.80 2.45 -6.33
N ILE A 136 1.51 2.45 -6.69
CA ILE A 136 0.69 3.66 -6.79
C ILE A 136 0.62 4.39 -5.45
N VAL A 137 0.36 3.67 -4.35
CA VAL A 137 0.30 4.32 -3.05
C VAL A 137 1.66 4.88 -2.66
N ALA A 138 2.74 4.13 -2.87
CA ALA A 138 4.09 4.57 -2.53
C ALA A 138 4.53 5.81 -3.31
N THR A 139 4.37 5.79 -4.65
CA THR A 139 4.82 6.88 -5.52
C THR A 139 3.99 8.13 -5.33
N LEU A 140 2.66 8.01 -5.29
CA LEU A 140 1.82 9.18 -5.10
C LEU A 140 2.01 9.77 -3.70
N ALA A 141 2.15 8.95 -2.66
CA ALA A 141 2.39 9.50 -1.32
C ALA A 141 3.69 10.31 -1.26
N ASP A 142 4.77 9.83 -1.87
CA ASP A 142 6.06 10.54 -1.99
C ASP A 142 5.96 11.81 -2.87
N GLU A 143 5.10 11.81 -3.90
CA GLU A 143 4.86 13.01 -4.72
C GLU A 143 4.04 14.08 -3.99
N TYR A 144 3.12 13.67 -3.11
CA TYR A 144 2.19 14.59 -2.46
C TYR A 144 2.63 15.07 -1.08
N ASP A 145 3.45 14.33 -0.32
CA ASP A 145 3.75 14.67 1.07
C ASP A 145 4.39 16.06 1.22
N GLU A 146 5.49 16.33 0.52
CA GLU A 146 6.19 17.61 0.57
C GLU A 146 5.33 18.76 0.02
N VAL A 147 4.62 18.51 -1.08
CA VAL A 147 3.75 19.50 -1.74
C VAL A 147 2.60 19.92 -0.81
N LEU A 148 1.97 18.96 -0.13
CA LEU A 148 0.89 19.24 0.81
C LEU A 148 1.42 19.98 2.05
N ILE A 149 2.58 19.59 2.59
CA ILE A 149 3.22 20.25 3.73
C ILE A 149 3.58 21.70 3.38
N GLU A 150 4.17 21.96 2.21
CA GLU A 150 4.54 23.30 1.77
C GLU A 150 3.30 24.20 1.62
N GLN A 151 2.24 23.70 0.99
CA GLN A 151 1.03 24.48 0.72
C GLN A 151 0.18 24.72 1.98
N PHE A 152 -0.05 23.66 2.75
CA PHE A 152 -1.02 23.67 3.85
C PHE A 152 -0.39 23.83 5.23
N GLY A 153 0.94 23.76 5.34
CA GLY A 153 1.63 23.62 6.61
C GLY A 153 1.40 22.21 7.17
N GLY A 154 1.59 22.04 8.47
CA GLY A 154 1.57 20.72 9.10
C GLY A 154 2.98 20.13 9.20
N GLY A 155 3.07 18.89 9.67
CA GLY A 155 4.33 18.17 9.81
C GLY A 155 4.36 16.91 8.96
N ALA A 156 5.57 16.42 8.68
CA ALA A 156 5.74 15.09 8.12
C ALA A 156 5.18 14.02 9.08
N PRO A 157 4.47 13.01 8.56
CA PRO A 157 3.86 11.93 9.33
C PRO A 157 4.84 11.05 10.14
#